data_AF-A0A6P7G479-F1
#
_entry.id   AF-A0A6P7G479-F1
#
_cell.length_a   1.000
_cell.length_b   1.000
_cell.length_c   1.000
_cell.angle_alpha   90.00
_cell.angle_beta   90.00
_cell.angle_gamma   90.00
#
_symmetry.space_group_name_H-M   'P 1'
#
loop_
_entity.id
_entity.type
_entity.pdbx_description
1 polymer ?
#
loop_
_entity_poly.entity_id
_entity_poly.type
_entity_poly.pdbx_seq_one_letter_code
_entity_poly.pdbx_strand_id
1 'polypeptide(L)'
;LAPYLDFIVLHAFDFYTPLRNEELADFPAPLYELIDRRGDENIDAWVKYWLSNGTPAKKLLLGIPTYGRTWHLKGEAKVDQFPITDLNGPGDAGPLTKEAGLLSYPEICNKVTPRTSTPGGLTKIPDGTKRRGKFC
;
A
#
# COMPACT_ATOMS: atom_id res chain seq x y z
N LEU A 1 -22.76 -17.34 -0.32
CA LEU A 1 -22.64 -16.08 -1.08
C LEU A 1 -22.33 -16.31 -2.56
N ALA A 2 -21.22 -17.00 -2.89
CA ALA A 2 -20.77 -17.24 -4.27
C ALA A 2 -21.80 -17.81 -5.29
N PRO A 3 -22.81 -18.64 -4.90
CA PRO A 3 -23.82 -19.10 -5.87
C PRO A 3 -24.71 -17.99 -6.43
N TYR A 4 -24.87 -16.88 -5.71
CA TYR A 4 -25.82 -15.81 -6.04
C TYR A 4 -25.17 -14.57 -6.69
N LEU A 5 -23.84 -14.57 -6.86
CA LEU A 5 -23.09 -13.46 -7.45
C LEU A 5 -22.40 -13.90 -8.73
N ASP A 6 -22.32 -13.04 -9.74
CA ASP A 6 -21.53 -13.28 -10.95
C ASP A 6 -20.04 -13.29 -10.65
N PHE A 7 -19.60 -12.29 -9.88
CA PHE A 7 -18.23 -12.14 -9.40
C PHE A 7 -18.19 -11.41 -8.06
N ILE A 8 -17.05 -11.49 -7.39
CA ILE A 8 -16.72 -10.81 -6.14
C ILE A 8 -15.44 -10.02 -6.40
N VAL A 9 -15.49 -8.71 -6.18
CA VAL A 9 -14.29 -7.87 -6.23
C VAL A 9 -13.64 -7.89 -4.86
N LEU A 10 -12.46 -8.50 -4.78
CA LEU A 10 -11.69 -8.65 -3.56
C LEU A 10 -10.75 -7.44 -3.41
N HIS A 11 -11.11 -6.51 -2.53
CA HIS A 11 -10.26 -5.39 -2.14
C HIS A 11 -9.32 -5.80 -1.00
N ALA A 12 -8.32 -6.63 -1.31
CA ALA A 12 -7.28 -7.06 -0.37
C ALA A 12 -6.11 -6.06 -0.32
N PHE A 13 -6.42 -4.81 0.01
CA PHE A 13 -5.47 -3.71 0.16
C PHE A 13 -6.00 -2.74 1.23
N ASP A 14 -5.23 -1.69 1.54
CA ASP A 14 -5.49 -0.79 2.68
C ASP A 14 -5.47 -1.50 4.05
N PHE A 15 -4.58 -2.49 4.18
CA PHE A 15 -4.29 -3.13 5.48
C PHE A 15 -3.76 -2.11 6.49
N TYR A 16 -2.90 -1.20 6.02
CA TYR A 16 -2.37 -0.07 6.77
C TYR A 16 -2.74 1.23 6.05
N THR A 17 -3.37 2.15 6.78
CA THR A 17 -3.74 3.47 6.24
C THR A 17 -3.45 4.54 7.29
N PRO A 18 -3.06 5.76 6.90
CA PRO A 18 -2.75 6.80 7.87
C PRO A 18 -3.95 7.22 8.72
N LEU A 19 -5.17 7.04 8.22
CA LEU A 19 -6.39 7.27 9.00
C LEU A 19 -6.61 6.24 10.11
N ARG A 20 -6.21 4.97 9.89
CA ARG A 20 -6.37 3.88 10.87
C ARG A 20 -5.11 3.66 11.71
N ASN A 21 -3.97 4.13 11.22
CA ASN A 21 -2.63 3.84 11.71
C ASN A 21 -1.78 5.12 11.65
N GLU A 22 -2.14 6.15 12.42
CA GLU A 22 -1.49 7.47 12.36
C GLU A 22 0.01 7.42 12.68
N GLU A 23 0.38 6.53 13.62
CA GLU A 23 1.75 6.37 14.11
C GLU A 23 2.42 5.07 13.62
N LEU A 24 1.85 4.41 12.60
CA LEU A 24 2.39 3.16 12.08
C LEU A 24 2.21 3.07 10.55
N ALA A 25 3.30 3.06 9.81
CA ALA A 25 3.30 2.80 8.38
C ALA A 25 3.91 1.44 8.09
N ASP A 26 3.20 0.66 7.30
CA ASP A 26 3.69 -0.57 6.71
C ASP A 26 3.04 -0.80 5.34
N PHE A 27 3.36 -1.90 4.68
CA PHE A 27 2.86 -2.20 3.34
C PHE A 27 1.32 -2.25 3.32
N PRO A 28 0.63 -1.38 2.54
CA PRO A 28 -0.83 -1.35 2.51
C PRO A 28 -1.44 -2.50 1.70
N ALA A 29 -0.66 -3.16 0.85
CA ALA A 29 -1.11 -4.24 -0.04
C ALA A 29 0.02 -5.24 -0.35
N PRO A 30 0.59 -5.94 0.66
CA PRO A 30 1.62 -6.93 0.41
C PRO A 30 1.01 -8.16 -0.27
N LEU A 31 1.70 -8.68 -1.28
CA LEU A 31 1.22 -9.86 -2.02
C LEU A 31 1.24 -11.12 -1.15
N TYR A 32 2.26 -11.25 -0.31
CA TYR A 32 2.49 -12.38 0.57
C TYR A 32 2.67 -11.91 2.01
N GLU A 33 2.58 -12.86 2.93
CA GLU A 33 2.87 -12.66 4.34
C GLU A 33 4.26 -12.05 4.57
N LEU A 34 4.32 -11.14 5.53
CA LEU A 34 5.55 -10.51 5.98
C LEU A 34 5.97 -11.12 7.31
N ILE A 35 7.27 -11.33 7.48
CA ILE A 35 7.85 -11.82 8.75
C ILE A 35 7.48 -10.83 9.86
N ASP A 36 7.13 -11.35 11.03
CA ASP A 36 6.72 -10.58 12.21
C ASP A 36 5.49 -9.68 11.98
N ARG A 37 4.57 -10.08 11.08
CA ARG A 37 3.25 -9.47 10.88
C ARG A 37 2.13 -10.48 11.05
N ARG A 38 0.90 -9.99 11.02
CA ARG A 38 -0.27 -10.87 11.03
C ARG A 38 -0.36 -11.64 9.71
N GLY A 39 -0.57 -12.94 9.80
CA GLY A 39 -0.66 -13.83 8.64
C GLY A 39 -1.84 -13.56 7.70
N ASP A 40 -2.81 -12.75 8.12
CA ASP A 40 -3.99 -12.35 7.33
C ASP A 40 -3.89 -10.95 6.69
N GLU A 41 -2.80 -10.22 6.91
CA GLU A 41 -2.60 -8.86 6.36
C GLU A 41 -1.89 -8.88 4.99
N ASN A 42 -2.29 -9.79 4.10
CA ASN A 42 -1.73 -9.93 2.75
C ASN A 42 -2.74 -10.49 1.74
N ILE A 43 -2.50 -10.23 0.46
CA ILE A 43 -3.40 -10.62 -0.64
C ILE A 43 -3.57 -12.13 -0.74
N ASP A 44 -2.48 -12.90 -0.64
CA ASP A 44 -2.49 -14.36 -0.77
C ASP A 44 -3.38 -15.06 0.27
N ALA A 45 -3.33 -14.61 1.53
CA ALA A 45 -4.18 -15.14 2.61
C ALA A 45 -5.67 -14.94 2.32
N TRP A 46 -6.07 -13.75 1.85
CA TRP A 46 -7.46 -13.46 1.51
C TRP A 46 -7.94 -14.25 0.29
N VAL A 47 -7.11 -14.35 -0.75
CA VAL A 47 -7.44 -15.19 -1.92
C VAL A 47 -7.64 -16.65 -1.49
N LYS A 48 -6.70 -17.20 -0.71
CA LYS A 48 -6.80 -18.56 -0.17
C LYS A 48 -8.05 -18.76 0.69
N TYR A 49 -8.41 -17.79 1.52
CA TYR A 49 -9.62 -17.84 2.34
C TYR A 49 -10.88 -18.00 1.48
N TRP A 50 -11.06 -17.20 0.44
CA TRP A 50 -12.25 -17.30 -0.42
C TRP A 50 -12.30 -18.63 -1.19
N LEU A 51 -11.15 -19.10 -1.68
CA LEU A 51 -11.04 -20.37 -2.40
C LEU A 51 -11.34 -21.56 -1.48
N SER A 52 -10.78 -21.58 -0.27
CA SER A 52 -11.00 -22.68 0.69
C SER A 52 -12.44 -22.73 1.20
N ASN A 53 -13.14 -21.59 1.21
CA ASN A 53 -14.57 -21.49 1.53
C ASN A 53 -15.48 -21.74 0.31
N GLY A 54 -14.97 -22.35 -0.76
CA GLY A 54 -15.77 -22.85 -1.88
C GLY A 54 -16.15 -21.79 -2.92
N THR A 55 -15.51 -20.63 -2.92
CA THR A 55 -15.72 -19.64 -3.99
C THR A 55 -14.92 -20.05 -5.23
N PRO A 56 -15.56 -20.24 -6.40
CA PRO A 56 -14.83 -20.58 -7.62
C PRO A 56 -13.85 -19.46 -8.02
N ALA A 57 -12.61 -19.81 -8.32
CA ALA A 57 -11.55 -18.85 -8.68
C ALA A 57 -11.97 -17.89 -9.81
N LYS A 58 -12.70 -18.39 -10.82
CA LYS A 58 -13.21 -17.58 -11.94
C LYS A 58 -14.20 -16.48 -11.55
N LYS A 59 -14.74 -16.52 -10.33
CA LYS A 59 -15.62 -15.50 -9.78
C LYS A 59 -14.88 -14.48 -8.90
N LEU A 60 -13.59 -14.66 -8.63
CA LEU A 60 -12.81 -13.74 -7.82
C LEU A 60 -12.06 -12.75 -8.72
N LEU A 61 -12.37 -11.47 -8.57
CA LEU A 61 -11.65 -10.37 -9.20
C LEU A 61 -10.76 -9.71 -8.15
N LEU A 62 -9.44 -9.83 -8.29
CA LEU A 62 -8.50 -9.18 -7.38
C LEU A 62 -8.37 -7.69 -7.72
N GLY A 63 -8.72 -6.83 -6.76
CA GLY A 63 -8.49 -5.39 -6.89
C GLY A 63 -7.02 -5.05 -6.70
N ILE A 64 -6.52 -4.13 -7.53
CA ILE A 64 -5.14 -3.64 -7.49
C ILE A 64 -5.17 -2.13 -7.24
N PRO A 65 -4.59 -1.63 -6.13
CA PRO A 65 -4.58 -0.20 -5.86
C PRO A 65 -3.62 0.53 -6.81
N THR A 66 -4.10 1.61 -7.41
CA THR A 66 -3.32 2.51 -8.29
C THR A 66 -2.94 3.81 -7.59
N TYR A 67 -2.90 3.76 -6.25
CA TYR A 67 -2.54 4.85 -5.34
C TYR A 67 -1.61 4.30 -4.25
N GLY A 68 -0.94 5.22 -3.55
CA GLY A 68 -0.15 4.93 -2.36
C GLY A 68 -0.71 5.65 -1.13
N ARG A 69 -0.50 5.05 0.03
CA ARG A 69 -0.78 5.66 1.34
C ARG A 69 0.46 6.40 1.84
N THR A 70 0.27 7.58 2.41
CA THR A 70 1.37 8.46 2.83
C THR A 70 1.22 8.92 4.27
N TRP A 71 2.37 9.10 4.94
CA TRP A 71 2.46 9.57 6.32
C TRP A 71 3.48 10.70 6.42
N HIS A 72 3.30 11.58 7.41
CA HIS A 72 4.34 12.50 7.82
C HIS A 72 5.33 11.81 8.75
N LEU A 73 6.63 12.02 8.55
CA LEU A 73 7.67 11.55 9.47
C LEU A 73 7.75 12.50 10.68
N LYS A 74 7.97 11.96 11.89
CA LYS A 74 8.37 12.75 13.05
C LYS A 74 9.87 13.05 12.98
N GLY A 75 10.23 14.30 12.70
CA GLY A 75 11.63 14.75 12.69
C GLY A 75 12.51 13.95 11.72
N GLU A 76 13.67 13.50 12.19
CA GLU A 76 14.62 12.68 11.42
C GLU A 76 14.36 11.16 11.59
N ALA A 77 13.10 10.74 11.41
CA ALA A 77 12.73 9.33 11.50
C ALA A 77 13.57 8.47 10.56
N LYS A 78 14.03 7.32 11.06
CA LYS A 78 14.72 6.32 10.24
C LYS A 78 13.72 5.57 9.37
N VAL A 79 14.00 5.49 8.07
CA VAL A 79 13.14 4.86 7.07
C VAL A 79 13.78 3.60 6.45
N ASP A 80 14.87 3.10 7.03
CA ASP A 80 15.63 1.95 6.54
C ASP A 80 15.03 0.59 6.97
N GLN A 81 14.07 0.60 7.90
CA GLN A 81 13.41 -0.59 8.42
C GLN A 81 11.88 -0.43 8.43
N PHE A 82 11.17 -1.54 8.23
CA PHE A 82 9.72 -1.61 8.30
C PHE A 82 9.31 -2.51 9.48
N PRO A 83 8.27 -2.16 10.26
CA PRO A 83 7.36 -1.04 10.03
C PRO A 83 7.95 0.27 10.57
N ILE A 84 7.45 1.40 10.09
CA ILE A 84 7.90 2.73 10.54
C ILE A 84 6.93 3.22 11.63
N THR A 85 7.45 3.59 12.80
CA THR A 85 6.63 4.05 13.95
C THR A 85 6.77 5.54 14.29
N ASP A 86 7.84 6.19 13.85
CA ASP A 86 8.07 7.62 14.11
C ASP A 86 7.32 8.50 13.10
N LEU A 87 6.00 8.52 13.21
CA LEU A 87 5.08 9.16 12.27
C LEU A 87 4.14 10.15 12.94
N ASN A 88 3.70 11.16 12.19
CA ASN A 88 2.80 12.23 12.62
C ASN A 88 1.55 12.29 11.72
N GLY A 89 0.85 11.15 11.60
CA GLY A 89 -0.42 11.08 10.90
C GLY A 89 -0.32 11.14 9.36
N PRO A 90 -1.45 11.42 8.69
CA PRO A 90 -1.54 11.43 7.23
C PRO A 90 -0.61 12.43 6.57
N GLY A 91 0.05 12.01 5.50
CA GLY A 91 0.83 12.92 4.65
C GLY A 91 -0.05 13.96 3.96
N ASP A 92 0.57 14.99 3.38
CA ASP A 92 -0.17 16.06 2.71
C ASP A 92 -1.03 15.54 1.55
N ALA A 93 -2.17 16.21 1.36
CA ALA A 93 -3.06 15.92 0.25
C ALA A 93 -2.38 16.16 -1.10
N GLY A 94 -2.54 15.21 -2.02
CA GLY A 94 -2.03 15.36 -3.39
C GLY A 94 -2.71 16.50 -4.15
N PRO A 95 -2.01 17.16 -5.11
CA PRO A 95 -2.59 18.25 -5.89
C PRO A 95 -3.79 17.82 -6.75
N LEU A 96 -3.87 16.54 -7.14
CA LEU A 96 -4.96 15.94 -7.90
C LEU A 96 -5.93 15.19 -7.00
N THR A 97 -5.43 14.36 -6.09
CA THR A 97 -6.28 13.51 -5.22
C THR A 97 -7.02 14.32 -4.15
N LYS A 98 -6.40 15.39 -3.63
CA LYS A 98 -6.96 16.27 -2.60
C LYS A 98 -7.38 15.55 -1.31
N GLU A 99 -6.83 14.36 -1.07
CA GLU A 99 -7.06 13.56 0.13
C GLU A 99 -5.75 13.41 0.90
N ALA A 100 -5.74 13.83 2.17
CA ALA A 100 -4.59 13.67 3.05
C ALA A 100 -4.29 12.18 3.25
N GLY A 101 -3.02 11.81 3.15
CA GLY A 101 -2.58 10.43 3.27
C GLY A 101 -2.77 9.57 2.02
N LEU A 102 -3.12 10.17 0.87
CA LEU A 102 -3.30 9.46 -0.40
C LEU A 102 -2.66 10.23 -1.56
N LEU A 103 -1.83 9.52 -2.34
CA LEU A 103 -1.32 10.01 -3.62
C LEU A 103 -1.62 8.99 -4.72
N SER A 104 -2.07 9.47 -5.88
CA SER A 104 -2.24 8.65 -7.07
C SER A 104 -0.88 8.25 -7.66
N TYR A 105 -0.84 7.16 -8.43
CA TYR A 105 0.39 6.72 -9.11
C TYR A 105 1.11 7.83 -9.91
N PRO A 106 0.43 8.69 -10.69
CA PRO A 106 1.09 9.81 -11.38
C PRO A 106 1.71 10.84 -10.42
N GLU A 107 1.03 11.16 -9.31
CA GLU A 107 1.58 12.09 -8.30
C GLU A 107 2.83 11.52 -7.62
N ILE A 108 2.84 10.21 -7.36
CA ILE A 108 4.01 9.50 -6.83
C ILE A 108 5.16 9.54 -7.85
N CYS A 109 4.91 9.21 -9.12
CA CYS A 109 5.95 9.24 -10.15
C CYS A 109 6.56 10.64 -10.33
N ASN A 110 5.73 11.69 -10.29
CA ASN A 110 6.23 13.06 -10.36
C ASN A 110 7.14 13.43 -9.18
N LYS A 111 6.95 12.81 -8.01
CA LYS A 111 7.79 13.04 -6.83
C LYS A 111 9.06 12.18 -6.77
N VAL A 112 9.07 11.00 -7.42
CA VAL A 112 10.22 10.07 -7.44
C VAL A 112 11.21 10.40 -8.56
N THR A 113 10.76 11.05 -9.63
CA THR A 113 11.65 11.41 -10.76
C THR A 113 12.72 12.41 -10.33
N PRO A 114 13.97 12.26 -10.81
CA PRO A 114 15.09 13.13 -10.48
C PRO A 114 14.97 14.47 -11.22
N ARG A 115 13.94 15.26 -10.88
CA ARG A 115 13.93 16.69 -11.16
C ARG A 115 14.43 17.39 -9.90
N THR A 116 15.73 17.67 -9.92
CA THR A 116 16.35 18.68 -9.07
C THR A 116 15.41 19.89 -8.98
N SER A 117 14.95 20.25 -7.78
CA SER A 117 14.04 21.38 -7.46
C SER A 117 12.52 21.12 -7.34
N THR A 118 12.05 19.93 -6.96
CA THR A 118 10.67 19.80 -6.45
C THR A 118 10.68 19.81 -4.92
N PRO A 119 10.08 20.82 -4.24
CA PRO A 119 9.84 20.77 -2.80
C PRO A 119 9.04 19.51 -2.44
N GLY A 120 9.53 18.70 -1.49
CA GLY A 120 8.87 17.45 -1.10
C GLY A 120 9.00 16.30 -2.12
N GLY A 121 10.16 16.18 -2.78
CA GLY A 121 10.54 15.00 -3.57
C GLY A 121 10.67 13.75 -2.70
N LEU A 122 10.37 12.58 -3.26
CA LEU A 122 10.42 11.30 -2.58
C LEU A 122 11.73 10.57 -2.92
N THR A 123 12.50 10.23 -1.89
CA THR A 123 13.65 9.34 -2.05
C THR A 123 13.17 7.91 -2.24
N LYS A 124 13.48 7.31 -3.39
CA LYS A 124 13.24 5.89 -3.62
C LYS A 124 14.19 5.08 -2.75
N ILE A 125 13.65 4.27 -1.84
CA ILE A 125 14.44 3.33 -1.06
C ILE A 125 14.75 2.12 -1.96
N PRO A 126 16.02 1.88 -2.31
CA PRO A 126 16.38 0.80 -3.21
C PRO A 126 16.13 -0.56 -2.55
N ASP A 127 15.42 -1.43 -3.26
CA ASP A 127 15.25 -2.82 -2.85
C ASP A 127 16.41 -3.67 -3.38
N GLY A 128 17.31 -4.07 -2.49
CA GLY A 128 18.44 -4.95 -2.81
C GLY A 128 18.02 -6.34 -3.31
N THR A 129 16.78 -6.75 -3.08
CA THR A 129 16.27 -8.06 -3.51
C THR A 129 15.77 -8.10 -4.95
N LYS A 130 15.63 -6.93 -5.61
CA LYS A 130 15.04 -6.77 -6.96
C LYS A 130 13.67 -7.43 -7.13
N ARG A 131 12.94 -7.71 -6.04
CA ARG A 131 11.62 -8.36 -6.08
C ARG A 131 10.51 -7.36 -6.37
N ARG A 132 10.78 -6.07 -6.19
CA ARG A 132 9.86 -4.98 -6.50
C ARG A 132 10.00 -4.55 -7.97
N GLY A 133 8.86 -4.41 -8.66
CA GLY A 133 8.79 -3.99 -10.07
C GLY A 133 9.35 -2.58 -10.33
N LYS A 134 9.40 -2.17 -11.60
CA LYS A 134 9.78 -0.78 -11.95
C LYS A 134 8.68 0.18 -11.52
N PHE A 135 8.88 0.83 -10.38
CA PHE A 135 8.02 1.92 -9.89
C PHE A 135 8.62 3.27 -10.25
N CYS A 136 8.22 3.78 -11.42
CA CYS A 136 8.81 4.97 -12.03
C CYS A 136 10.38 4.91 -12.09
#